data_AF-A0A3M2BLR1-F1
#
_entry.id   AF-A0A3M2BLR1-F1
#
_cell.length_a   1.000
_cell.length_b   1.000
_cell.length_c   1.000
_cell.angle_alpha   90.00
_cell.angle_beta   90.00
_cell.angle_gamma   90.00
#
_symmetry.space_group_name_H-M   'P 1'
#
loop_
_entity.id
_entity.type
_entity.pdbx_description
1 polymer ?
#
loop_
_entity_poly.entity_id
_entity_poly.type
_entity_poly.pdbx_seq_one_letter_code
_entity_poly.pdbx_strand_id
1 'polypeptide(L)' 'MRVYQYKSPLGLFLIKPQTSGRWGLWFKGELLGSYHSAMAAADDVYMQATGDYAWDTLKGVRIPMDISEWEVVER' A
#
# COMPACT_ATOMS: atom_id res chain seq x y z
N MET A 1 -15.19 6.64 4.27
CA MET A 1 -14.59 5.43 3.65
C MET A 1 -13.14 5.39 4.10
N ARG A 2 -12.60 4.26 4.57
CA ARG A 2 -11.28 4.27 5.21
C ARG A 2 -10.13 4.47 4.21
N VAL A 3 -9.18 5.35 4.52
CA VAL A 3 -7.90 5.48 3.83
C VAL A 3 -6.77 5.11 4.78
N TYR A 4 -5.85 4.28 4.29
CA TYR A 4 -4.70 3.81 5.05
C TYR A 4 -3.41 4.42 4.48
N GLN A 5 -2.46 4.71 5.36
CA GLN A 5 -1.14 5.19 4.98
C GLN A 5 -0.01 4.40 5.63
N TYR A 6 1.07 4.24 4.87
CA TYR A 6 2.34 3.71 5.37
C TYR A 6 3.49 4.58 4.85
N LYS A 7 4.26 5.14 5.79
CA LYS A 7 5.45 5.94 5.51
C LYS A 7 6.65 5.01 5.43
N SER A 8 7.01 4.60 4.22
CA SER A 8 8.18 3.78 3.98
C SER A 8 9.45 4.63 3.84
N PRO A 9 10.66 4.03 3.89
CA PRO A 9 11.90 4.75 3.62
C PRO A 9 11.99 5.38 2.22
N LEU A 10 11.21 4.89 1.25
CA LEU A 10 11.25 5.35 -0.14
C LEU A 10 10.13 6.33 -0.49
N GLY A 11 9.12 6.47 0.37
CA GLY A 11 7.99 7.35 0.15
C GLY A 11 6.71 6.92 0.86
N LEU A 12 5.62 7.58 0.51
CA LEU A 12 4.30 7.34 1.09
C LEU A 12 3.51 6.35 0.23
N PHE A 13 3.14 5.22 0.83
CA PHE A 13 2.09 4.36 0.30
C PHE A 13 0.73 4.79 0.83
N LEU A 14 -0.27 4.76 -0.05
CA LEU A 14 -1.66 5.00 0.30
C LEU A 14 -2.52 3.87 -0.26
N ILE A 15 -3.42 3.35 0.58
CA ILE A 15 -4.46 2.41 0.16
C ILE A 15 -5.81 3.12 0.29
N LYS A 16 -6.49 3.29 -0.86
CA LYS A 16 -7.72 4.09 -0.97
C LYS A 16 -8.80 3.33 -1.74
N PRO A 17 -10.08 3.45 -1.37
CA PRO A 17 -11.17 2.92 -2.19
C PRO A 17 -11.26 3.67 -3.51
N GLN A 18 -11.67 2.96 -4.56
CA GLN A 18 -11.90 3.48 -5.90
C GLN A 18 -13.39 3.47 -6.22
N THR A 19 -13.81 4.26 -7.21
CA THR A 19 -15.21 4.32 -7.67
C THR A 19 -15.74 2.97 -8.18
N SER A 20 -14.84 2.06 -8.58
CA SER A 20 -15.17 0.68 -9.00
C SER A 20 -15.50 -0.27 -7.84
N GLY A 21 -15.42 0.18 -6.59
CA GLY A 21 -15.53 -0.68 -5.40
C GLY A 21 -14.26 -1.46 -5.07
N ARG A 22 -13.20 -1.29 -5.86
CA ARG A 22 -11.86 -1.85 -5.61
C ARG A 22 -11.04 -0.94 -4.71
N TRP A 23 -9.88 -1.42 -4.28
CA TRP A 23 -8.91 -0.69 -3.47
C TRP A 23 -7.65 -0.45 -4.29
N GLY A 24 -7.22 0.81 -4.43
CA GLY A 24 -5.99 1.16 -5.13
C GLY A 24 -4.81 1.26 -4.17
N LEU A 25 -3.67 0.67 -4.55
CA LEU A 25 -2.37 0.93 -3.94
C LEU A 25 -1.69 2.06 -4.72
N TRP A 26 -1.43 3.16 -4.03
CA TRP A 26 -0.78 4.34 -4.61
C TRP A 26 0.58 4.56 -3.97
N PHE A 27 1.58 4.88 -4.78
CA PHE A 27 2.91 5.27 -4.33
C PHE A 27 3.41 6.44 -5.16
N LYS A 28 3.86 7.51 -4.49
CA LYS A 28 4.33 8.76 -5.16
C LYS A 28 3.35 9.34 -6.20
N GLY A 29 2.05 9.13 -6.01
CA GLY A 29 0.99 9.61 -6.90
C GLY A 29 0.66 8.66 -8.06
N GLU A 30 1.39 7.56 -8.22
CA GLU A 30 1.12 6.53 -9.22
C GLU A 30 0.26 5.40 -8.63
N LEU A 31 -0.69 4.90 -9.42
CA LEU A 31 -1.47 3.73 -9.07
C LEU A 31 -0.68 2.48 -9.46
N LEU A 32 -0.11 1.80 -8.47
CA LEU A 32 0.68 0.59 -8.70
C LEU A 32 -0.20 -0.64 -8.97
N GLY A 33 -1.35 -0.70 -8.30
CA GLY A 33 -2.25 -1.85 -8.39
C GLY A 33 -3.65 -1.53 -7.89
N SER A 34 -4.58 -2.40 -8.25
CA SER A 34 -5.99 -2.28 -7.83
C SER A 34 -6.52 -3.66 -7.46
N TYR A 35 -7.12 -3.73 -6.27
CA TYR A 35 -7.28 -4.94 -5.47
C TYR A 35 -8.73 -5.11 -5.01
N HIS A 36 -9.10 -6.34 -4.67
CA HIS A 36 -10.44 -6.64 -4.16
C HIS A 36 -10.62 -6.20 -2.69
N SER A 37 -9.53 -5.95 -1.95
CA SER A 37 -9.56 -5.48 -0.56
C SER A 37 -8.34 -4.62 -0.23
N ALA A 38 -8.43 -3.81 0.82
CA ALA A 38 -7.29 -3.06 1.35
C ALA A 38 -6.18 -3.99 1.87
N MET A 39 -6.57 -5.14 2.43
CA MET A 39 -5.62 -6.13 2.96
C MET A 39 -4.77 -6.73 1.85
N ALA A 40 -5.38 -7.10 0.70
CA ALA A 40 -4.64 -7.60 -0.44
C ALA A 40 -3.62 -6.58 -1.00
N ALA A 41 -3.94 -5.28 -0.94
CA ALA A 41 -2.99 -4.23 -1.31
C ALA A 41 -1.82 -4.11 -0.31
N ALA A 42 -2.09 -4.25 1.00
CA ALA A 42 -1.04 -4.27 2.02
C ALA A 42 -0.16 -5.52 1.95
N ASP A 43 -0.73 -6.68 1.60
CA ASP A 43 0.01 -7.93 1.41
C ASP A 43 1.06 -7.78 0.29
N ASP A 44 0.74 -7.12 -0.83
CA ASP A 44 1.71 -6.86 -1.90
C ASP A 44 2.86 -5.94 -1.45
N VAL A 45 2.58 -4.95 -0.59
CA VAL A 45 3.62 -4.12 0.01
C VAL A 45 4.51 -4.95 0.94
N TYR A 46 3.93 -5.79 1.78
CA TYR A 46 4.63 -6.71 2.68
C TYR A 46 5.52 -7.71 1.93
N MET A 47 4.98 -8.31 0.87
CA MET A 47 5.69 -9.26 0.02
C MET A 47 6.69 -8.60 -0.93
N GLN A 48 6.77 -7.26 -0.96
CA GLN A 48 7.60 -6.51 -1.90
C GLN A 48 7.34 -6.92 -3.36
N ALA A 49 6.05 -7.00 -3.72
CA ALA A 49 5.55 -7.40 -5.03
C ALA A 49 4.60 -6.33 -5.62
N THR A 50 4.94 -5.06 -5.43
CA THR A 50 4.08 -3.91 -5.76
C THR A 50 4.18 -3.49 -7.23
N GLY A 51 5.21 -3.93 -7.94
CA GLY A 51 5.56 -3.45 -9.28
C GLY A 51 6.49 -2.23 -9.28
N ASP A 52 6.71 -1.56 -8.14
CA ASP A 52 7.74 -0.54 -8.00
C ASP A 52 9.09 -1.20 -7.73
N TYR A 53 10.00 -1.19 -8.72
CA TYR A 53 11.28 -1.88 -8.63
C TYR A 53 12.13 -1.45 -7.41
N ALA A 54 12.09 -0.16 -7.06
CA ALA A 54 12.89 0.36 -5.94
C ALA A 54 12.39 -0.20 -4.61
N TRP A 55 11.06 -0.27 -4.42
CA TRP A 55 10.44 -0.92 -3.27
C TRP A 55 10.65 -2.43 -3.28
N ASP A 56 10.39 -3.08 -4.41
CA ASP A 56 10.38 -4.54 -4.52
C ASP A 56 11.78 -5.17 -4.32
N THR A 57 12.83 -4.40 -4.56
CA THR A 57 14.22 -4.84 -4.36
C THR A 57 14.87 -4.37 -3.07
N LEU A 58 14.22 -3.47 -2.31
CA LEU A 58 14.75 -2.91 -1.07
C LEU A 58 15.05 -4.00 -0.04
N LYS A 59 16.20 -3.94 0.65
CA LYS A 59 16.60 -4.93 1.67
C LYS A 59 16.74 -4.27 3.03
N GLY A 60 16.54 -5.05 4.09
CA GLY A 60 16.79 -4.64 5.48
C GLY A 60 15.80 -3.62 6.04
N VAL A 61 14.63 -3.48 5.43
CA VAL A 61 13.54 -2.62 5.93
C VAL A 61 12.55 -3.43 6.75
N ARG A 62 12.04 -2.86 7.85
CA ARG A 62 10.87 -3.42 8.54
C ARG A 62 9.62 -3.01 7.76
N ILE A 63 8.90 -3.99 7.24
CA ILE A 63 7.67 -3.78 6.47
C ILE A 63 6.47 -4.17 7.34
N PRO A 64 5.38 -3.38 7.37
CA PRO A 64 4.13 -3.77 7.99
C PRO A 64 3.69 -5.14 7.48
N MET A 65 3.34 -6.06 8.37
CA MET A 65 2.92 -7.42 7.99
C MET A 65 1.50 -7.43 7.42
N ASP A 66 0.64 -6.52 7.90
CA ASP A 66 -0.74 -6.41 7.47
C ASP A 66 -1.27 -4.97 7.60
N ILE A 67 -2.52 -4.78 7.18
CA ILE A 67 -3.20 -3.48 7.15
C ILE A 67 -3.44 -2.87 8.55
N SER A 68 -3.39 -3.65 9.63
CA SER A 68 -3.61 -3.16 11.00
C SER A 68 -2.44 -2.32 11.52
N GLU A 69 -1.25 -2.52 10.96
CA GLU A 69 -0.05 -1.72 11.25
C GLU A 69 -0.01 -0.39 10.46
N TRP A 70 -0.95 -0.19 9.52
CA TRP A 70 -1.06 1.05 8.76
C TRP A 70 -1.88 2.10 9.52
N GLU A 71 -1.50 3.37 9.36
CA GLU A 71 -2.24 4.47 9.98
C GLU A 71 -3.52 4.77 9.18
N VAL A 72 -4.66 4.86 9.87
CA VAL A 72 -5.95 5.25 9.27
C VAL A 72 -6.06 6.77 9.29
N VAL A 73 -6.02 7.40 8.12
CA VAL A 73 -6.03 8.88 7.98
C VAL A 73 -7.36 9.47 7.54
N GLU A 74 -8.28 8.64 7.06
CA GLU A 74 -9.65 9.03 6.72
C GLU A 74 -10.59 7.88 7.10
N ARG A 75 -11.82 8.18 7.51
CA ARG A 75 -12.80 7.19 7.97
C ARG A 75 -14.08 7.21 7.16
#